data_AF-A0A5I4ZIN2-F1
#
_entry.id   AF-A0A5I4ZIN2-F1
#
_cell.length_a   1.000
_cell.length_b   1.000
_cell.length_c   1.000
_cell.angle_alpha   90.00
_cell.angle_beta   90.00
_cell.angle_gamma   90.00
#
_symmetry.space_group_name_H-M   'P 1'
#
loop_
_entity.id
_entity.type
_entity.pdbx_description
1 polymer ?
#
loop_
_entity_poly.entity_id
_entity_poly.type
_entity_poly.pdbx_seq_one_letter_code
_entity_poly.pdbx_strand_id
1 'polypeptide(L)'
;MARAMDNAILETILQRVRPLIGQGKVADYIPALASVEGSKLGIAICTVDGQHYQAGDAHERFSIQSISKVLSLVVAMRHYPEEEIWQRVGKDPSGSPFNSLVQLEMEQGIPRNPFINAGALVVCDMLQGRLSAPRQRMLEVVRALCGVSDITYDATVARSEFEHSARNAAIAWLMKSFGNFHHDVPTVLQNYFHYCALKMSCMELARTFVFLANQGEAFHLDEPVVTPMQARQINALMATSGMYQNAGEFAWRVGLPAKSGVGGGIVAIVPHEMAIAVWSPELDPAGNSLAGIAALEQLTQTLGRSVY
;
A
#
# COMPACT_ATOMS: atom_id res chain seq x y z
N MET A 1 -3.43 31.99 -5.07
CA MET A 1 -2.50 31.30 -5.98
C MET A 1 -1.94 30.11 -5.22
N ALA A 2 -2.08 28.89 -5.72
CA ALA A 2 -1.46 27.72 -5.09
C ALA A 2 0.05 27.95 -5.02
N ARG A 3 0.65 27.73 -3.85
CA ARG A 3 2.10 27.90 -3.64
C ARG A 3 2.82 26.90 -4.55
N ALA A 4 3.80 27.37 -5.33
CA ALA A 4 4.61 26.49 -6.16
C ALA A 4 5.31 25.45 -5.26
N MET A 5 5.25 24.17 -5.65
CA MET A 5 5.89 23.08 -4.91
C MET A 5 7.42 23.17 -5.06
N ASP A 6 8.15 22.98 -3.97
CA ASP A 6 9.60 22.81 -3.98
C ASP A 6 10.05 21.89 -2.83
N ASN A 7 11.32 21.47 -2.84
CA ASN A 7 11.88 20.61 -1.79
C ASN A 7 11.96 21.32 -0.43
N ALA A 8 12.04 22.65 -0.38
CA ALA A 8 12.15 23.41 0.85
C ALA A 8 10.83 23.42 1.65
N ILE A 9 9.69 23.42 0.96
CA ILE A 9 8.38 23.22 1.57
C ILE A 9 8.32 21.85 2.25
N LEU A 10 8.77 20.80 1.55
CA LEU A 10 8.77 19.44 2.11
C LEU A 10 9.69 19.34 3.34
N GLU A 11 10.89 19.92 3.28
CA GLU A 11 11.81 19.95 4.42
C GLU A 11 11.21 20.69 5.62
N THR A 12 10.53 21.82 5.38
CA THR A 12 9.83 22.58 6.43
C THR A 12 8.73 21.73 7.07
N ILE A 13 7.97 20.96 6.28
CA ILE A 13 6.95 20.05 6.79
C ILE A 13 7.59 18.96 7.65
N LEU A 14 8.68 18.34 7.17
CA LEU A 14 9.38 17.31 7.94
C LEU A 14 9.90 17.86 9.27
N GLN A 15 10.45 19.08 9.30
CA GLN A 15 10.90 19.73 10.54
C GLN A 15 9.76 19.94 11.54
N ARG A 16 8.56 20.32 11.08
CA ARG A 16 7.40 20.53 11.95
C ARG A 16 6.89 19.24 12.60
N VAL A 17 6.98 18.12 11.89
CA VAL A 17 6.47 16.83 12.38
C VAL A 17 7.55 15.98 13.05
N ARG A 18 8.83 16.31 12.88
CA ARG A 18 9.97 15.63 13.53
C ARG A 18 9.82 15.45 15.05
N PRO A 19 9.23 16.39 15.83
CA PRO A 19 8.98 16.18 17.25
C PRO A 19 8.04 15.01 17.60
N LEU A 20 7.32 14.44 16.63
CA LEU A 20 6.47 13.25 16.83
C LEU A 20 7.27 11.94 16.88
N ILE A 21 8.54 11.94 16.43
CA ILE A 21 9.43 10.79 16.56
C ILE A 21 9.69 10.52 18.05
N GLY A 22 9.64 9.25 18.44
CA GLY A 22 9.67 8.77 19.81
C GLY A 22 8.29 8.69 20.48
N GLN A 23 7.22 9.15 19.82
CA GLN A 23 5.85 9.08 20.34
C GLN A 23 5.05 7.91 19.76
N GLY A 24 5.52 7.30 18.67
CA GLY A 24 4.94 6.07 18.13
C GLY A 24 5.76 4.84 18.53
N LYS A 25 5.47 3.71 17.88
CA LYS A 25 6.22 2.47 18.08
C LYS A 25 6.50 1.77 16.75
N VAL A 26 7.75 1.37 16.53
CA VAL A 26 8.10 0.53 15.38
C VAL A 26 7.40 -0.82 15.48
N ALA A 27 6.95 -1.36 14.34
CA ALA A 27 6.33 -2.69 14.31
C ALA A 27 7.30 -3.76 14.82
N ASP A 28 6.87 -4.55 15.81
CA ASP A 28 7.72 -5.50 16.52
C ASP A 28 7.19 -6.94 16.54
N TYR A 29 6.13 -7.23 15.78
CA TYR A 29 5.57 -8.58 15.68
C TYR A 29 6.47 -9.56 14.92
N ILE A 30 7.45 -9.05 14.15
CA ILE A 30 8.54 -9.83 13.57
C ILE A 30 9.90 -9.17 13.86
N PRO A 31 10.96 -9.96 14.12
CA PRO A 31 12.30 -9.43 14.39
C PRO A 31 12.84 -8.49 13.31
N ALA A 32 12.56 -8.77 12.02
CA ALA A 32 13.09 -7.98 10.91
C ALA A 32 12.54 -6.55 10.86
N LEU A 33 11.31 -6.31 11.33
CA LEU A 33 10.74 -4.96 11.44
C LEU A 33 11.17 -4.29 12.74
N ALA A 34 11.29 -5.05 13.83
CA ALA A 34 11.72 -4.53 15.13
C ALA A 34 13.12 -3.89 15.09
N SER A 35 13.97 -4.30 14.14
CA SER A 35 15.33 -3.76 13.97
C SER A 35 15.40 -2.47 13.15
N VAL A 36 14.29 -1.98 12.59
CA VAL A 36 14.28 -0.74 11.81
C VAL A 36 14.47 0.47 12.72
N GLU A 37 15.31 1.43 12.32
CA GLU A 37 15.57 2.65 13.08
C GLU A 37 14.31 3.54 13.12
N GLY A 38 13.76 3.81 14.31
CA GLY A 38 12.53 4.60 14.47
C GLY A 38 12.65 6.09 14.09
N SER A 39 13.87 6.60 13.96
CA SER A 39 14.17 8.03 13.75
C SER A 39 14.04 8.50 12.29
N LYS A 40 13.81 7.58 11.35
CA LYS A 40 13.75 7.88 9.91
C LYS A 40 12.50 8.66 9.55
N LEU A 41 12.64 9.62 8.64
CA LEU A 41 11.54 10.41 8.11
C LEU A 41 11.86 10.89 6.70
N GLY A 42 11.10 10.43 5.72
CA GLY A 42 11.27 10.81 4.31
C GLY A 42 9.94 11.05 3.60
N ILE A 43 9.93 11.96 2.64
CA ILE A 43 8.77 12.24 1.79
C ILE A 43 9.20 12.46 0.34
N ALA A 44 8.38 11.99 -0.59
CA ALA A 44 8.56 12.20 -2.02
C ALA A 44 7.21 12.46 -2.71
N ILE A 45 7.26 13.21 -3.81
CA ILE A 45 6.13 13.53 -4.67
C ILE A 45 6.54 13.27 -6.12
N CYS A 46 5.64 12.68 -6.88
CA CYS A 46 5.72 12.53 -8.32
C CYS A 46 4.44 13.10 -8.93
N THR A 47 4.56 14.17 -9.71
CA THR A 47 3.41 14.80 -10.37
C THR A 47 3.11 14.12 -11.71
N VAL A 48 1.90 14.31 -12.24
CA VAL A 48 1.47 13.73 -13.53
C VAL A 48 2.20 14.33 -14.74
N ASP A 49 2.84 15.49 -14.60
CA ASP A 49 3.71 16.11 -15.60
C ASP A 49 5.20 15.70 -15.46
N GLY A 50 5.49 14.74 -14.56
CA GLY A 50 6.82 14.13 -14.42
C GLY A 50 7.80 14.91 -13.54
N GLN A 51 7.35 15.92 -12.79
CA GLN A 51 8.17 16.58 -11.78
C GLN A 51 8.30 15.73 -10.52
N HIS A 52 9.46 15.83 -9.88
CA HIS A 52 9.79 15.07 -8.68
C HIS A 52 10.28 15.99 -7.57
N TYR A 53 9.74 15.80 -6.36
CA TYR A 53 10.11 16.55 -5.17
C TYR A 53 10.37 15.58 -4.02
N GLN A 54 11.29 15.94 -3.12
CA GLN A 54 11.63 15.09 -1.98
C GLN A 54 12.26 15.87 -0.82
N ALA A 55 12.21 15.28 0.37
CA ALA A 55 12.94 15.73 1.56
C ALA A 55 13.21 14.57 2.53
N GLY A 56 14.19 14.75 3.42
CA GLY A 56 14.58 13.75 4.43
C GLY A 56 15.10 12.45 3.83
N ASP A 57 14.78 11.32 4.47
CA ASP A 57 15.27 9.98 4.14
C ASP A 57 14.57 9.34 2.91
N ALA A 58 14.12 10.15 1.95
CA ALA A 58 13.24 9.74 0.84
C ALA A 58 13.84 8.69 -0.13
N HIS A 59 15.15 8.49 -0.10
CA HIS A 59 15.88 7.51 -0.91
C HIS A 59 16.12 6.18 -0.20
N GLU A 60 15.92 6.11 1.12
CA GLU A 60 16.12 4.88 1.86
C GLU A 60 15.01 3.88 1.52
N ARG A 61 15.40 2.68 1.07
CA ARG A 61 14.43 1.64 0.71
C ARG A 61 14.02 0.84 1.94
N PHE A 62 12.72 0.65 2.10
CA PHE A 62 12.10 -0.12 3.19
C PHE A 62 11.11 -1.15 2.63
N SER A 63 10.67 -2.10 3.47
CA SER A 63 9.63 -3.06 3.10
C SER A 63 8.26 -2.36 3.02
N ILE A 64 7.63 -2.35 1.84
CA ILE A 64 6.40 -1.59 1.60
C ILE A 64 5.16 -2.21 2.26
N GLN A 65 5.25 -3.47 2.72
CA GLN A 65 4.23 -4.15 3.49
C GLN A 65 2.85 -4.09 2.81
N SER A 66 1.79 -3.69 3.52
CA SER A 66 0.43 -3.65 2.98
C SER A 66 0.20 -2.66 1.83
N ILE A 67 1.16 -1.79 1.49
CA ILE A 67 1.10 -1.00 0.24
C ILE A 67 1.07 -1.94 -0.98
N SER A 68 1.76 -3.09 -0.89
CA SER A 68 1.78 -4.12 -1.94
C SER A 68 0.41 -4.67 -2.31
N LYS A 69 -0.60 -4.54 -1.44
CA LYS A 69 -1.98 -4.98 -1.73
C LYS A 69 -2.58 -4.24 -2.92
N VAL A 70 -2.28 -2.94 -3.06
CA VAL A 70 -2.72 -2.15 -4.22
C VAL A 70 -2.10 -2.68 -5.50
N LEU A 71 -0.79 -2.97 -5.47
CA LEU A 71 -0.07 -3.55 -6.62
C LEU A 71 -0.62 -4.94 -6.98
N SER A 72 -0.88 -5.79 -5.99
CA SER A 72 -1.48 -7.11 -6.22
C SER A 72 -2.86 -7.05 -6.85
N LEU A 73 -3.70 -6.08 -6.42
CA LEU A 73 -5.00 -5.85 -7.02
C LEU A 73 -4.86 -5.37 -8.47
N VAL A 74 -3.95 -4.42 -8.73
CA VAL A 74 -3.67 -3.92 -10.09
C VAL A 74 -3.23 -5.06 -11.00
N VAL A 75 -2.30 -5.92 -10.56
CA VAL A 75 -1.88 -7.10 -11.33
C VAL A 75 -3.07 -8.03 -11.59
N ALA A 76 -3.93 -8.27 -10.61
CA ALA A 76 -5.12 -9.10 -10.82
C ALA A 76 -6.08 -8.48 -11.83
N MET A 77 -6.35 -7.17 -11.75
CA MET A 77 -7.22 -6.44 -12.69
C MET A 77 -6.71 -6.45 -14.14
N ARG A 78 -5.40 -6.62 -14.35
CA ARG A 78 -4.80 -6.78 -15.69
C ARG A 78 -4.91 -8.19 -16.25
N HIS A 79 -5.19 -9.19 -15.41
CA HIS A 79 -5.16 -10.60 -15.78
C HIS A 79 -6.51 -11.31 -15.67
N TYR A 80 -7.51 -10.64 -15.09
CA TYR A 80 -8.83 -11.19 -14.83
C TYR A 80 -9.92 -10.23 -15.28
N PRO A 81 -11.03 -10.75 -15.84
CA PRO A 81 -12.27 -10.00 -15.94
C PRO A 81 -12.72 -9.50 -14.56
N GLU A 82 -13.34 -8.32 -14.51
CA GLU A 82 -13.75 -7.71 -13.24
C GLU A 82 -14.69 -8.63 -12.43
N GLU A 83 -15.60 -9.32 -13.11
CA GLU A 83 -16.55 -10.24 -12.47
C GLU A 83 -15.83 -11.35 -11.68
N GLU A 84 -14.77 -11.94 -12.23
CA GLU A 84 -14.01 -13.01 -11.55
C GLU A 84 -13.33 -12.51 -10.26
N ILE A 85 -12.88 -11.25 -10.23
CA ILE A 85 -12.28 -10.64 -9.04
C ILE A 85 -13.36 -10.39 -7.99
N TRP A 86 -14.43 -9.70 -8.40
CA TRP A 86 -15.43 -9.17 -7.47
C TRP A 86 -16.41 -10.22 -6.95
N GLN A 87 -16.47 -11.41 -7.56
CA GLN A 87 -17.14 -12.58 -6.97
C GLN A 87 -16.37 -13.15 -5.78
N ARG A 88 -15.05 -12.99 -5.74
CA ARG A 88 -14.17 -13.58 -4.71
C ARG A 88 -13.82 -12.61 -3.59
N VAL A 89 -13.85 -11.31 -3.85
CA VAL A 89 -13.60 -10.26 -2.86
C VAL A 89 -14.53 -9.07 -3.08
N GLY A 90 -15.06 -8.50 -2.01
CA GLY A 90 -15.97 -7.35 -2.06
C GLY A 90 -15.27 -6.01 -2.33
N LYS A 91 -16.04 -4.93 -2.16
CA LYS A 91 -15.60 -3.53 -2.36
C LYS A 91 -15.89 -2.63 -1.15
N ASP A 92 -16.41 -3.20 -0.08
CA ASP A 92 -16.94 -2.44 1.05
C ASP A 92 -15.89 -2.23 2.12
N PRO A 93 -15.94 -1.10 2.86
CA PRO A 93 -15.17 -0.97 4.08
C PRO A 93 -15.55 -2.05 5.09
N SER A 94 -14.61 -2.38 5.97
CA SER A 94 -14.83 -3.26 7.10
C SER A 94 -15.01 -2.43 8.36
N GLY A 95 -16.14 -2.59 9.05
CA GLY A 95 -16.35 -2.02 10.39
C GLY A 95 -15.61 -2.78 11.50
N SER A 96 -15.13 -4.00 11.22
CA SER A 96 -14.33 -4.81 12.13
C SER A 96 -12.82 -4.62 11.88
N PRO A 97 -11.94 -4.99 12.84
CA PRO A 97 -10.50 -5.05 12.59
C PRO A 97 -10.16 -5.82 11.31
N PHE A 98 -9.11 -5.41 10.60
CA PHE A 98 -8.71 -5.93 9.27
C PHE A 98 -8.39 -7.43 9.21
N ASN A 99 -8.35 -8.10 10.37
CA ASN A 99 -8.01 -9.51 10.55
C ASN A 99 -9.11 -10.28 11.31
N SER A 100 -10.34 -9.78 11.33
CA SER A 100 -11.48 -10.42 12.01
C SER A 100 -11.89 -11.73 11.31
N LEU A 101 -11.70 -12.87 11.98
CA LEU A 101 -12.17 -14.18 11.51
C LEU A 101 -13.70 -14.31 11.61
N VAL A 102 -14.32 -13.68 12.62
CA VAL A 102 -15.77 -13.74 12.84
C VAL A 102 -16.52 -13.14 11.66
N GLN A 103 -16.08 -11.97 11.17
CA GLN A 103 -16.70 -11.36 10.00
C GLN A 103 -16.54 -12.24 8.76
N LEU A 104 -15.36 -12.81 8.57
CA LEU A 104 -15.07 -13.67 7.43
C LEU A 104 -15.91 -14.95 7.44
N GLU A 105 -16.18 -15.52 8.62
CA GLU A 105 -17.11 -16.64 8.80
C GLU A 105 -18.55 -16.26 8.48
N MET A 106 -19.03 -15.11 8.97
CA MET A 106 -20.36 -14.59 8.65
C MET A 106 -20.55 -14.34 7.14
N GLU A 107 -19.50 -13.87 6.47
CA GLU A 107 -19.49 -13.60 5.02
C GLU A 107 -19.13 -14.84 4.19
N GLN A 108 -19.17 -16.04 4.78
CA GLN A 108 -18.94 -17.32 4.10
C GLN A 108 -17.62 -17.35 3.31
N GLY A 109 -16.56 -16.80 3.91
CA GLY A 109 -15.22 -16.78 3.32
C GLY A 109 -15.01 -15.76 2.21
N ILE A 110 -15.97 -14.87 1.93
CA ILE A 110 -15.81 -13.76 0.98
C ILE A 110 -15.34 -12.51 1.75
N PRO A 111 -14.11 -12.03 1.57
CA PRO A 111 -13.62 -10.87 2.29
C PRO A 111 -14.24 -9.57 1.78
N ARG A 112 -14.43 -8.60 2.68
CA ARG A 112 -15.03 -7.29 2.37
C ARG A 112 -14.38 -6.47 1.26
N ASN A 113 -13.05 -6.45 1.20
CA ASN A 113 -12.29 -5.65 0.25
C ASN A 113 -10.86 -6.19 0.09
N PRO A 114 -10.14 -5.82 -0.98
CA PRO A 114 -8.79 -6.33 -1.24
C PRO A 114 -7.70 -5.75 -0.32
N PHE A 115 -7.99 -4.76 0.54
CA PHE A 115 -6.98 -4.07 1.35
C PHE A 115 -6.89 -4.57 2.80
N ILE A 116 -7.84 -5.39 3.24
CA ILE A 116 -7.69 -6.24 4.42
C ILE A 116 -6.88 -7.51 4.10
N ASN A 117 -6.35 -8.19 5.11
CA ASN A 117 -5.47 -9.35 4.88
C ASN A 117 -6.18 -10.49 4.14
N ALA A 118 -7.42 -10.79 4.51
CA ALA A 118 -8.21 -11.83 3.87
C ALA A 118 -8.41 -11.56 2.36
N GLY A 119 -8.78 -10.34 1.99
CA GLY A 119 -8.95 -9.97 0.58
C GLY A 119 -7.65 -9.99 -0.21
N ALA A 120 -6.55 -9.51 0.37
CA ALA A 120 -5.25 -9.57 -0.27
C ALA A 120 -4.75 -11.01 -0.47
N LEU A 121 -5.07 -11.92 0.46
CA LEU A 121 -4.76 -13.34 0.33
C LEU A 121 -5.58 -14.01 -0.78
N VAL A 122 -6.86 -13.64 -0.94
CA VAL A 122 -7.68 -14.08 -2.09
C VAL A 122 -7.08 -13.58 -3.40
N VAL A 123 -6.71 -12.30 -3.48
CA VAL A 123 -6.03 -11.75 -4.67
C VAL A 123 -4.73 -12.51 -4.96
N CYS A 124 -3.95 -12.83 -3.94
CA CYS A 124 -2.72 -13.62 -4.09
C CYS A 124 -3.01 -15.05 -4.57
N ASP A 125 -4.06 -15.69 -4.06
CA ASP A 125 -4.53 -17.01 -4.52
C ASP A 125 -4.98 -16.99 -5.99
N MET A 126 -5.68 -15.93 -6.42
CA MET A 126 -6.00 -15.71 -7.84
C MET A 126 -4.71 -15.64 -8.68
N LEU A 127 -3.78 -14.77 -8.31
CA LEU A 127 -2.52 -14.62 -9.03
C LEU A 127 -1.70 -15.91 -9.09
N GLN A 128 -1.74 -16.74 -8.04
CA GLN A 128 -1.12 -18.07 -8.01
C GLN A 128 -1.69 -19.01 -9.07
N GLY A 129 -2.98 -18.89 -9.42
CA GLY A 129 -3.63 -19.72 -10.45
C GLY A 129 -3.43 -19.23 -11.88
N ARG A 130 -3.18 -17.93 -12.09
CA ARG A 130 -3.04 -17.34 -13.45
C ARG A 130 -1.60 -17.15 -13.89
N LEU A 131 -0.67 -16.94 -12.96
CA LEU A 131 0.71 -16.62 -13.26
C LEU A 131 1.61 -17.82 -12.98
N SER A 132 2.45 -18.17 -13.95
CA SER A 132 3.45 -19.24 -13.80
C SER A 132 4.53 -18.92 -12.76
N ALA A 133 4.88 -17.64 -12.62
CA ALA A 133 5.86 -17.16 -11.65
C ALA A 133 5.37 -15.86 -10.97
N PRO A 134 4.41 -15.93 -10.02
CA PRO A 134 3.75 -14.75 -9.47
C PRO A 134 4.71 -13.70 -8.89
N ARG A 135 5.73 -14.15 -8.15
CA ARG A 135 6.80 -13.28 -7.59
C ARG A 135 7.59 -12.54 -8.68
N GLN A 136 8.04 -13.27 -9.69
CA GLN A 136 8.82 -12.66 -10.76
C GLN A 136 7.97 -11.67 -11.57
N ARG A 137 6.71 -12.01 -11.86
CA ARG A 137 5.78 -11.12 -12.57
C ARG A 137 5.47 -9.86 -11.78
N MET A 138 5.30 -9.95 -10.46
CA MET A 138 5.13 -8.78 -9.60
C MET A 138 6.36 -7.85 -9.68
N LEU A 139 7.58 -8.39 -9.59
CA LEU A 139 8.79 -7.57 -9.74
C LEU A 139 8.86 -6.89 -11.11
N GLU A 140 8.55 -7.60 -12.18
CA GLU A 140 8.52 -7.03 -13.54
C GLU A 140 7.54 -5.86 -13.64
N VAL A 141 6.32 -6.03 -13.12
CA VAL A 141 5.32 -4.95 -13.09
C VAL A 141 5.81 -3.76 -12.28
N VAL A 142 6.30 -3.97 -11.06
CA VAL A 142 6.77 -2.87 -10.20
C VAL A 142 7.96 -2.14 -10.82
N ARG A 143 8.93 -2.86 -11.37
CA ARG A 143 10.09 -2.27 -12.04
C ARG A 143 9.70 -1.47 -13.28
N ALA A 144 8.71 -1.94 -14.04
CA ALA A 144 8.20 -1.24 -15.21
C ALA A 144 7.44 0.04 -14.82
N LEU A 145 6.55 -0.04 -13.82
CA LEU A 145 5.84 1.14 -13.28
C LEU A 145 6.80 2.18 -12.71
N CYS A 146 7.80 1.72 -11.95
CA CYS A 146 8.77 2.60 -11.31
C CYS A 146 9.85 3.11 -12.29
N GLY A 147 10.13 2.40 -13.39
CA GLY A 147 11.28 2.68 -14.26
C GLY A 147 12.63 2.46 -13.56
N VAL A 148 12.72 1.50 -12.64
CA VAL A 148 13.93 1.17 -11.87
C VAL A 148 14.11 -0.35 -11.86
N SER A 149 15.22 -0.85 -12.41
CA SER A 149 15.41 -2.29 -12.69
C SER A 149 15.92 -3.12 -11.52
N ASP A 150 16.47 -2.49 -10.49
CA ASP A 150 17.14 -3.17 -9.37
C ASP A 150 16.25 -3.28 -8.12
N ILE A 151 14.95 -2.97 -8.21
CA ILE A 151 13.99 -3.22 -7.11
C ILE A 151 13.95 -4.72 -6.82
N THR A 152 14.09 -5.11 -5.56
CA THR A 152 14.08 -6.52 -5.12
C THR A 152 13.16 -6.73 -3.92
N TYR A 153 12.98 -8.00 -3.56
CA TYR A 153 12.42 -8.38 -2.27
C TYR A 153 13.50 -8.36 -1.19
N ASP A 154 13.10 -8.04 0.04
CA ASP A 154 13.89 -8.28 1.25
C ASP A 154 13.66 -9.72 1.74
N ALA A 155 14.62 -10.60 1.48
CA ALA A 155 14.52 -12.00 1.85
C ALA A 155 14.45 -12.23 3.37
N THR A 156 15.04 -11.33 4.17
CA THR A 156 15.00 -11.40 5.64
C THR A 156 13.59 -11.10 6.14
N VAL A 157 12.99 -10.02 5.64
CA VAL A 157 11.59 -9.68 5.97
C VAL A 157 10.64 -10.77 5.50
N ALA A 158 10.77 -11.24 4.25
CA ALA A 158 9.89 -12.28 3.70
C ALA A 158 9.93 -13.58 4.53
N ARG A 159 11.14 -14.00 4.97
CA ARG A 159 11.31 -15.17 5.84
C ARG A 159 10.69 -14.92 7.22
N SER A 160 10.99 -13.78 7.82
CA SER A 160 10.52 -13.43 9.15
C SER A 160 8.98 -13.39 9.21
N GLU A 161 8.33 -12.81 8.20
CA GLU A 161 6.87 -12.85 8.02
C GLU A 161 6.32 -14.28 7.91
N PHE A 162 6.97 -15.12 7.11
CA PHE A 162 6.53 -16.50 6.91
C PHE A 162 6.65 -17.35 8.18
N GLU A 163 7.69 -17.15 8.98
CA GLU A 163 7.86 -17.84 10.26
C GLU A 163 6.80 -17.42 11.31
N HIS A 164 6.20 -16.24 11.16
CA HIS A 164 5.18 -15.70 12.06
C HIS A 164 3.79 -15.65 11.40
N SER A 165 3.52 -16.54 10.43
CA SER A 165 2.35 -16.48 9.55
C SER A 165 1.04 -17.01 10.12
N ALA A 166 1.00 -17.46 11.39
CA ALA A 166 -0.10 -18.24 11.95
C ALA A 166 -1.49 -17.60 11.72
N ARG A 167 -1.62 -16.28 11.92
CA ARG A 167 -2.88 -15.56 11.70
C ARG A 167 -3.31 -15.55 10.23
N ASN A 168 -2.39 -15.30 9.31
CA ASN A 168 -2.70 -15.31 7.87
C ASN A 168 -3.00 -16.73 7.38
N ALA A 169 -2.34 -17.76 7.94
CA ALA A 169 -2.66 -19.15 7.66
C ALA A 169 -4.07 -19.51 8.12
N ALA A 170 -4.48 -19.11 9.33
CA ALA A 170 -5.84 -19.33 9.82
C ALA A 170 -6.90 -18.68 8.91
N ILE A 171 -6.67 -17.43 8.48
CA ILE A 171 -7.52 -16.73 7.51
C ILE A 171 -7.64 -17.51 6.19
N ALA A 172 -6.51 -17.94 5.62
CA ALA A 172 -6.48 -18.67 4.35
C ALA A 172 -7.18 -20.04 4.44
N TRP A 173 -6.95 -20.80 5.51
CA TRP A 173 -7.63 -22.08 5.74
C TRP A 173 -9.14 -21.91 5.92
N LEU A 174 -9.58 -20.85 6.61
CA LEU A 174 -11.01 -20.54 6.76
C LEU A 174 -11.66 -20.22 5.41
N MET A 175 -11.03 -19.38 4.57
CA MET A 175 -11.55 -19.12 3.22
C MET A 175 -11.55 -20.39 2.35
N LYS A 176 -10.56 -21.27 2.55
CA LYS A 176 -10.49 -22.57 1.87
C LYS A 176 -11.64 -23.49 2.27
N SER A 177 -12.01 -23.55 3.55
CA SER A 177 -13.16 -24.36 3.98
C SER A 177 -14.49 -23.87 3.41
N PHE A 178 -14.60 -22.58 3.05
CA PHE A 178 -15.76 -22.02 2.34
C PHE A 178 -15.65 -22.07 0.81
N GLY A 179 -14.56 -22.61 0.25
CA GLY A 179 -14.39 -22.74 -1.19
C GLY A 179 -13.95 -21.46 -1.91
N ASN A 180 -13.55 -20.40 -1.19
CA ASN A 180 -13.02 -19.16 -1.77
C ASN A 180 -11.48 -19.08 -1.77
N PHE A 181 -10.79 -20.21 -1.62
CA PHE A 181 -9.33 -20.31 -1.70
C PHE A 181 -8.94 -21.64 -2.32
N HIS A 182 -8.25 -21.62 -3.47
CA HIS A 182 -8.16 -22.79 -4.34
C HIS A 182 -6.79 -23.46 -4.36
N HIS A 183 -5.73 -22.72 -4.04
CA HIS A 183 -4.36 -23.23 -4.09
C HIS A 183 -3.85 -23.67 -2.72
N ASP A 184 -2.63 -24.20 -2.71
CA ASP A 184 -1.92 -24.58 -1.49
C ASP A 184 -1.66 -23.34 -0.60
N VAL A 185 -2.10 -23.39 0.65
CA VAL A 185 -2.05 -22.25 1.58
C VAL A 185 -0.61 -21.79 1.84
N PRO A 186 0.33 -22.66 2.23
CA PRO A 186 1.75 -22.28 2.36
C PRO A 186 2.32 -21.60 1.10
N THR A 187 2.01 -22.11 -0.08
CA THR A 187 2.50 -21.55 -1.35
C THR A 187 1.99 -20.13 -1.58
N VAL A 188 0.69 -19.87 -1.39
CA VAL A 188 0.12 -18.53 -1.53
C VAL A 188 0.67 -17.58 -0.46
N LEU A 189 0.84 -18.05 0.78
CA LEU A 189 1.43 -17.26 1.86
C LEU A 189 2.87 -16.83 1.52
N GLN A 190 3.68 -17.72 0.93
CA GLN A 190 5.03 -17.35 0.48
C GLN A 190 4.98 -16.19 -0.52
N ASN A 191 4.10 -16.23 -1.51
CA ASN A 191 3.97 -15.13 -2.47
C ASN A 191 3.50 -13.84 -1.80
N TYR A 192 2.48 -13.92 -0.94
CA TYR A 192 1.95 -12.77 -0.21
C TYR A 192 3.04 -12.06 0.62
N PHE A 193 3.86 -12.83 1.36
CA PHE A 193 4.93 -12.24 2.16
C PHE A 193 6.09 -11.70 1.33
N HIS A 194 6.37 -12.26 0.15
CA HIS A 194 7.29 -11.63 -0.78
C HIS A 194 6.74 -10.29 -1.27
N TYR A 195 5.46 -10.19 -1.61
CA TYR A 195 4.86 -8.90 -2.00
C TYR A 195 4.98 -7.85 -0.88
N CYS A 196 4.71 -8.22 0.37
CA CYS A 196 4.95 -7.35 1.52
C CYS A 196 6.42 -6.94 1.65
N ALA A 197 7.34 -7.85 1.35
CA ALA A 197 8.78 -7.63 1.43
C ALA A 197 9.38 -6.89 0.21
N LEU A 198 8.59 -6.39 -0.75
CA LEU A 198 9.10 -5.49 -1.78
C LEU A 198 9.82 -4.31 -1.11
N LYS A 199 11.07 -4.07 -1.53
CA LYS A 199 11.93 -3.04 -0.94
C LYS A 199 11.97 -1.82 -1.84
N MET A 200 11.34 -0.71 -1.41
CA MET A 200 11.23 0.51 -2.20
C MET A 200 11.39 1.75 -1.32
N SER A 201 11.86 2.85 -1.92
CA SER A 201 11.97 4.16 -1.26
C SER A 201 10.71 5.01 -1.47
N CYS A 202 10.60 6.16 -0.78
CA CYS A 202 9.51 7.11 -1.03
C CYS A 202 9.51 7.56 -2.50
N MET A 203 10.68 7.86 -3.06
CA MET A 203 10.82 8.27 -4.46
C MET A 203 10.28 7.21 -5.43
N GLU A 204 10.63 5.95 -5.20
CA GLU A 204 10.20 4.83 -6.02
C GLU A 204 8.70 4.57 -5.87
N LEU A 205 8.16 4.67 -4.65
CA LEU A 205 6.72 4.56 -4.40
C LEU A 205 5.93 5.67 -5.10
N ALA A 206 6.34 6.93 -4.95
CA ALA A 206 5.64 8.05 -5.59
C ALA A 206 5.61 7.88 -7.12
N ARG A 207 6.73 7.48 -7.73
CA ARG A 207 6.82 7.21 -9.16
C ARG A 207 5.97 6.01 -9.59
N THR A 208 5.99 4.93 -8.81
CA THR A 208 5.23 3.70 -9.09
C THR A 208 3.72 3.92 -9.10
N PHE A 209 3.23 4.79 -8.22
CA PHE A 209 1.79 4.99 -8.02
C PHE A 209 1.20 6.18 -8.77
N VAL A 210 2.00 6.95 -9.53
CA VAL A 210 1.53 8.13 -10.28
C VAL A 210 0.41 7.80 -11.27
N PHE A 211 0.35 6.57 -11.79
CA PHE A 211 -0.71 6.15 -12.70
C PHE A 211 -2.11 6.26 -12.08
N LEU A 212 -2.24 6.15 -10.75
CA LEU A 212 -3.53 6.34 -10.07
C LEU A 212 -3.98 7.82 -10.04
N ALA A 213 -3.04 8.76 -10.12
CA ALA A 213 -3.34 10.17 -10.34
C ALA A 213 -3.56 10.45 -11.83
N ASN A 214 -2.83 9.75 -12.70
CA ASN A 214 -2.80 9.95 -14.14
C ASN A 214 -3.75 9.00 -14.92
N GLN A 215 -4.97 8.80 -14.40
CA GLN A 215 -6.06 8.08 -15.09
C GLN A 215 -5.70 6.66 -15.59
N GLY A 216 -4.74 5.99 -14.96
CA GLY A 216 -4.30 4.65 -15.32
C GLY A 216 -3.00 4.60 -16.12
N GLU A 217 -2.40 5.73 -16.50
CA GLU A 217 -1.20 5.80 -17.34
C GLU A 217 0.09 5.97 -16.53
N ALA A 218 1.11 5.16 -16.82
CA ALA A 218 2.44 5.28 -16.24
C ALA A 218 3.44 5.84 -17.27
N PHE A 219 4.48 6.55 -16.82
CA PHE A 219 5.42 7.22 -17.72
C PHE A 219 6.28 6.30 -18.59
N HIS A 220 6.55 5.07 -18.13
CA HIS A 220 7.48 4.14 -18.78
C HIS A 220 6.77 3.01 -19.54
N LEU A 221 5.46 3.13 -19.73
CA LEU A 221 4.63 2.13 -20.38
C LEU A 221 3.87 2.75 -21.53
N ASP A 222 3.89 2.10 -22.69
CA ASP A 222 3.14 2.52 -23.87
C ASP A 222 1.63 2.22 -23.73
N GLU A 223 1.30 1.21 -22.93
CA GLU A 223 -0.08 0.82 -22.64
C GLU A 223 -0.52 1.27 -21.25
N PRO A 224 -1.79 1.67 -21.06
CA PRO A 224 -2.34 1.96 -19.75
C PRO A 224 -2.19 0.79 -18.78
N VAL A 225 -1.84 1.08 -17.53
CA VAL A 225 -1.74 0.10 -16.44
C VAL A 225 -3.11 -0.48 -16.13
N VAL A 226 -4.11 0.41 -16.06
CA VAL A 226 -5.53 0.14 -15.85
C VAL A 226 -6.33 1.19 -16.60
N THR A 227 -7.64 0.97 -16.76
CA THR A 227 -8.51 2.01 -17.37
C THR A 227 -8.72 3.21 -16.42
N PRO A 228 -9.13 4.39 -16.92
CA PRO A 228 -9.50 5.53 -16.07
C PRO A 228 -10.57 5.20 -15.02
N MET A 229 -11.53 4.35 -15.39
CA MET A 229 -12.56 3.85 -14.48
C MET A 229 -11.97 3.04 -13.33
N GLN A 230 -11.05 2.14 -13.65
CA GLN A 230 -10.39 1.27 -12.69
C GLN A 230 -9.44 2.06 -11.77
N ALA A 231 -8.71 3.04 -12.28
CA ALA A 231 -7.91 3.96 -11.46
C ALA A 231 -8.79 4.67 -10.41
N ARG A 232 -9.96 5.16 -10.83
CA ARG A 232 -10.94 5.77 -9.93
C ARG A 232 -11.47 4.78 -8.88
N GLN A 233 -11.77 3.55 -9.26
CA GLN A 233 -12.24 2.51 -8.34
C GLN A 233 -11.16 2.13 -7.31
N ILE A 234 -9.90 2.01 -7.73
CA ILE A 234 -8.77 1.75 -6.83
C ILE A 234 -8.61 2.90 -5.84
N ASN A 235 -8.68 4.15 -6.30
CA ASN A 235 -8.65 5.32 -5.42
C ASN A 235 -9.82 5.31 -4.41
N ALA A 236 -11.02 4.91 -4.83
CA ALA A 236 -12.17 4.78 -3.92
C ALA A 236 -11.95 3.70 -2.84
N LEU A 237 -11.35 2.56 -3.21
CA LEU A 237 -10.97 1.53 -2.24
C LEU A 237 -9.88 2.03 -1.29
N MET A 238 -8.91 2.80 -1.78
CA MET A 238 -7.85 3.38 -0.95
C MET A 238 -8.41 4.38 0.05
N ALA A 239 -9.33 5.25 -0.39
CA ALA A 239 -10.00 6.21 0.47
C ALA A 239 -10.83 5.55 1.59
N THR A 240 -11.54 4.46 1.28
CA THR A 240 -12.46 3.82 2.24
C THR A 240 -11.84 2.74 3.10
N SER A 241 -10.76 2.09 2.63
CA SER A 241 -10.23 0.87 3.25
C SER A 241 -8.69 0.86 3.37
N GLY A 242 -8.01 1.94 2.98
CA GLY A 242 -6.56 1.93 2.84
C GLY A 242 -5.76 2.25 4.11
N MET A 243 -6.38 2.85 5.12
CA MET A 243 -5.72 3.32 6.36
C MET A 243 -6.15 2.53 7.62
N TYR A 244 -6.33 1.21 7.47
CA TYR A 244 -6.83 0.30 8.53
C TYR A 244 -8.14 0.82 9.16
N GLN A 245 -8.22 0.85 10.50
CA GLN A 245 -9.39 1.35 11.23
C GLN A 245 -9.50 2.88 11.20
N ASN A 246 -8.45 3.59 10.76
CA ASN A 246 -8.39 5.06 10.72
C ASN A 246 -8.79 5.64 9.36
N ALA A 247 -9.41 4.88 8.45
CA ALA A 247 -9.79 5.38 7.13
C ALA A 247 -10.70 6.63 7.20
N GLY A 248 -11.70 6.63 8.09
CA GLY A 248 -12.58 7.79 8.27
C GLY A 248 -11.86 9.01 8.86
N GLU A 249 -11.04 8.82 9.90
CA GLU A 249 -10.24 9.88 10.52
C GLU A 249 -9.22 10.47 9.54
N PHE A 250 -8.58 9.63 8.75
CA PHE A 250 -7.63 10.06 7.72
C PHE A 250 -8.33 10.85 6.61
N ALA A 251 -9.50 10.41 6.16
CA ALA A 251 -10.31 11.14 5.20
C ALA A 251 -10.71 12.53 5.74
N TRP A 252 -11.04 12.63 7.03
CA TRP A 252 -11.39 13.89 7.68
C TRP A 252 -10.20 14.86 7.82
N ARG A 253 -9.02 14.36 8.20
CA ARG A 253 -7.82 15.20 8.44
C ARG A 253 -7.03 15.53 7.18
N VAL A 254 -6.85 14.55 6.30
CA VAL A 254 -5.96 14.64 5.13
C VAL A 254 -6.76 14.79 3.84
N GLY A 255 -7.87 14.06 3.69
CA GLY A 255 -8.74 14.20 2.53
C GLY A 255 -8.18 13.64 1.23
N LEU A 256 -7.38 12.56 1.28
CA LEU A 256 -6.81 11.91 0.09
C LEU A 256 -7.02 10.38 0.12
N PRO A 257 -7.22 9.73 -1.05
CA PRO A 257 -7.02 8.28 -1.18
C PRO A 257 -5.61 7.88 -0.76
N ALA A 258 -5.49 6.94 0.18
CA ALA A 258 -4.18 6.50 0.65
C ALA A 258 -4.11 5.01 1.00
N LYS A 259 -2.90 4.45 1.03
CA LYS A 259 -2.64 3.11 1.58
C LYS A 259 -1.40 3.15 2.46
N SER A 260 -1.54 2.67 3.69
CA SER A 260 -0.43 2.49 4.62
C SER A 260 0.13 1.07 4.64
N GLY A 261 1.34 0.92 5.18
CA GLY A 261 1.92 -0.36 5.55
C GLY A 261 2.63 -0.27 6.89
N VAL A 262 2.64 -1.36 7.65
CA VAL A 262 3.30 -1.47 8.97
C VAL A 262 4.82 -1.27 8.94
N GLY A 263 5.43 -1.22 7.76
CA GLY A 263 6.81 -0.74 7.58
C GLY A 263 6.96 0.78 7.78
N GLY A 264 5.88 1.51 8.06
CA GLY A 264 5.86 2.96 8.26
C GLY A 264 5.61 3.79 7.00
N GLY A 265 5.36 3.12 5.86
CA GLY A 265 5.11 3.79 4.59
C GLY A 265 3.63 4.15 4.40
N ILE A 266 3.37 5.28 3.74
CA ILE A 266 2.04 5.67 3.26
C ILE A 266 2.19 6.20 1.83
N VAL A 267 1.36 5.69 0.91
CA VAL A 267 1.16 6.28 -0.41
C VAL A 267 -0.18 6.99 -0.42
N ALA A 268 -0.22 8.24 -0.90
CA ALA A 268 -1.43 9.04 -1.05
C ALA A 268 -1.54 9.62 -2.46
N ILE A 269 -2.74 9.74 -2.99
CA ILE A 269 -3.01 10.16 -4.37
C ILE A 269 -3.79 11.47 -4.36
N VAL A 270 -3.31 12.46 -5.11
CA VAL A 270 -4.08 13.65 -5.49
C VAL A 270 -4.51 13.43 -6.94
N PRO A 271 -5.78 13.04 -7.20
CA PRO A 271 -6.25 12.73 -8.54
C PRO A 271 -5.94 13.87 -9.52
N HIS A 272 -5.47 13.52 -10.71
CA HIS A 272 -5.10 14.45 -11.78
C HIS A 272 -3.88 15.34 -11.52
N GLU A 273 -3.21 15.21 -10.38
CA GLU A 273 -2.07 16.08 -10.04
C GLU A 273 -0.81 15.31 -9.66
N MET A 274 -0.87 14.39 -8.68
CA MET A 274 0.34 13.75 -8.16
C MET A 274 0.09 12.52 -7.30
N ALA A 275 1.12 11.69 -7.18
CA ALA A 275 1.26 10.68 -6.13
C ALA A 275 2.31 11.14 -5.10
N ILE A 276 2.03 10.86 -3.83
CA ILE A 276 2.84 11.25 -2.68
C ILE A 276 3.19 9.97 -1.93
N ALA A 277 4.44 9.84 -1.47
CA ALA A 277 4.86 8.78 -0.56
C ALA A 277 5.57 9.39 0.64
N VAL A 278 5.22 8.94 1.83
CA VAL A 278 5.90 9.31 3.09
C VAL A 278 6.28 8.04 3.84
N TRP A 279 7.40 8.11 4.55
CA TRP A 279 7.90 7.01 5.36
C TRP A 279 8.41 7.52 6.70
N SER A 280 7.87 6.93 7.77
CA SER A 280 8.41 7.04 9.13
C SER A 280 8.04 5.75 9.88
N PRO A 281 9.01 4.96 10.36
CA PRO A 281 8.78 3.60 10.89
C PRO A 281 7.86 3.52 12.10
N GLU A 282 7.84 4.55 12.96
CA GLU A 282 7.01 4.55 14.16
C GLU A 282 5.52 4.71 13.83
N LEU A 283 4.73 3.78 14.34
CA LEU A 283 3.30 3.68 14.10
C LEU A 283 2.49 4.23 15.28
N ASP A 284 1.30 4.74 14.96
CA ASP A 284 0.22 5.01 15.90
C ASP A 284 -0.45 3.71 16.38
N PRO A 285 -1.37 3.77 17.37
CA PRO A 285 -2.08 2.58 17.86
C PRO A 285 -2.92 1.84 16.81
N ALA A 286 -3.24 2.48 15.68
CA ALA A 286 -3.99 1.87 14.58
C ALA A 286 -3.07 1.20 13.52
N GLY A 287 -1.75 1.28 13.69
CA GLY A 287 -0.76 0.68 12.81
C GLY A 287 -0.38 1.54 11.60
N ASN A 288 -0.65 2.84 11.63
CA ASN A 288 -0.25 3.80 10.59
C ASN A 288 0.93 4.66 11.04
N SER A 289 1.78 5.10 10.11
CA SER A 289 2.91 5.99 10.44
C SER A 289 2.44 7.30 11.09
N LEU A 290 2.86 7.53 12.34
CA LEU A 290 2.40 8.68 13.14
C LEU A 290 2.86 10.01 12.52
N ALA A 291 4.19 10.16 12.35
CA ALA A 291 4.76 11.34 11.72
C ALA A 291 4.39 11.43 10.23
N GLY A 292 4.20 10.28 9.55
CA GLY A 292 3.77 10.24 8.15
C GLY A 292 2.38 10.83 7.93
N ILE A 293 1.39 10.49 8.76
CA ILE A 293 0.05 11.09 8.69
C ILE A 293 0.12 12.60 8.93
N ALA A 294 0.86 13.04 9.96
CA ALA A 294 1.00 14.46 10.26
C ALA A 294 1.68 15.23 9.12
N ALA A 295 2.66 14.63 8.44
CA ALA A 295 3.31 15.23 7.28
C ALA A 295 2.32 15.42 6.12
N LEU A 296 1.48 14.42 5.84
CA LEU A 296 0.45 14.50 4.80
C LEU A 296 -0.60 15.56 5.13
N GLU A 297 -1.05 15.65 6.38
CA GLU A 297 -1.98 16.70 6.84
C GLU A 297 -1.40 18.11 6.67
N GLN A 298 -0.15 18.32 7.08
CA GLN A 298 0.53 19.61 6.87
C GLN A 298 0.69 19.94 5.38
N LEU A 299 1.00 18.93 4.56
CA LEU A 299 1.15 19.10 3.12
C LEU A 299 -0.17 19.50 2.45
N THR A 300 -1.27 18.79 2.73
CA THR A 300 -2.58 19.09 2.13
C THR A 300 -3.09 20.46 2.55
N GLN A 301 -2.91 20.85 3.81
CA GLN A 301 -3.20 22.20 4.30
C GLN A 301 -2.36 23.28 3.60
N THR A 302 -1.06 23.03 3.39
CA THR A 302 -0.16 23.99 2.74
C THR A 302 -0.49 24.19 1.26
N LEU A 303 -0.92 23.14 0.57
CA LEU A 303 -1.24 23.17 -0.86
C LEU A 303 -2.70 23.50 -1.16
N GLY A 304 -3.57 23.42 -0.15
CA GLY A 304 -5.02 23.51 -0.32
C GLY A 304 -5.54 22.39 -1.22
N ARG A 305 -5.16 21.14 -0.94
CA ARG A 305 -5.56 19.95 -1.71
C ARG A 305 -6.31 18.97 -0.84
N SER A 306 -7.49 18.57 -1.31
CA SER A 306 -8.39 17.58 -0.73
C SER A 306 -9.24 17.05 -1.88
N VAL A 307 -9.66 15.78 -1.82
CA VAL A 307 -10.67 15.22 -2.75
C VAL A 307 -12.11 15.56 -2.35
N TYR A 308 -12.27 16.20 -1.19
CA TYR A 308 -13.52 16.75 -0.65
C TYR A 308 -13.52 18.27 -0.70
#